data_AF-A0A820CJB5-F1
#
_entry.id   AF-A0A820CJB5-F1
#
_cell.length_a   1.000
_cell.length_b   1.000
_cell.length_c   1.000
_cell.angle_alpha   90.00
_cell.angle_beta   90.00
_cell.angle_gamma   90.00
#
_symmetry.space_group_name_H-M   'P 1'
#
loop_
_entity.id
_entity.type
_entity.pdbx_description
1 polymer ?
#
loop_
_entity_poly.entity_id
_entity_poly.type
_entity_poly.pdbx_seq_one_letter_code
_entity_poly.pdbx_strand_id
1 'polypeptide(L)'
;MINDQTKTNGFILSSVSLGFNTFAGYLAAVLLGMLYFNFLNQAFYRLIRIVYSQNRWFQSLKLYIILPVIEIIVVTSILLCVLIPLNGVTYLPNDYFCCPTFTNIPTILSTAFVAYVCPFCCLIFIYMRITRFIHQQGNIQ
;
A
#
# COMPACT_ATOMS: atom_id res chain seq x y z
N MET A 1 21.19 30.55 -36.30
CA MET A 1 19.85 29.93 -36.24
C MET A 1 20.01 28.46 -35.90
N ILE A 2 20.30 28.19 -34.64
CA ILE A 2 20.36 26.85 -34.07
C ILE A 2 19.45 26.93 -32.83
N ASN A 3 18.63 25.90 -32.63
CA ASN A 3 17.99 25.54 -31.36
C ASN A 3 16.61 26.13 -30.97
N ASP A 4 15.61 26.09 -31.85
CA ASP A 4 14.23 25.92 -31.36
C ASP A 4 13.77 24.45 -31.39
N GLN A 5 14.13 23.69 -32.43
CA GLN A 5 13.80 22.25 -32.52
C GLN A 5 14.49 21.37 -31.47
N THR A 6 15.74 21.66 -31.10
CA THR A 6 16.43 20.92 -30.02
C THR A 6 15.91 21.29 -28.63
N LYS A 7 15.37 22.51 -28.43
CA LYS A 7 14.67 22.87 -27.19
C LYS A 7 13.35 22.13 -27.05
N THR A 8 12.58 21.99 -28.14
CA THR A 8 11.35 21.20 -28.14
C THR A 8 11.63 19.72 -27.94
N ASN A 9 12.64 19.17 -28.63
CA ASN A 9 13.04 17.76 -28.45
C ASN A 9 13.60 17.49 -27.05
N GLY A 10 14.34 18.43 -26.46
CA GLY A 10 14.80 18.35 -25.07
C GLY A 10 13.65 18.40 -24.06
N PHE A 11 12.63 19.23 -24.31
CA PHE A 11 11.43 19.33 -23.47
C PHE A 11 10.50 18.10 -23.57
N ILE A 12 10.41 17.49 -24.76
CA ILE A 12 9.67 16.25 -24.99
C ILE A 12 10.39 15.07 -24.34
N LEU A 13 11.72 14.95 -24.49
CA LEU A 13 12.48 13.91 -23.79
C LEU A 13 12.40 14.07 -22.26
N SER A 14 12.50 15.31 -21.76
CA SER A 14 12.42 15.55 -20.32
C SER A 14 11.05 15.16 -19.78
N SER A 15 9.96 15.56 -20.45
CA SER A 15 8.59 15.24 -20.02
C SER A 15 8.23 13.75 -20.12
N VAL A 16 8.71 13.03 -21.14
CA VAL A 16 8.51 11.57 -21.25
C VAL A 16 9.31 10.82 -20.17
N SER A 17 10.56 11.22 -19.90
CA SER A 17 11.35 10.64 -18.81
C SER A 17 10.74 10.92 -17.43
N LEU A 18 10.16 12.11 -17.26
CA LEU A 18 9.46 12.53 -16.04
C LEU A 18 8.26 11.61 -15.75
N GLY A 19 7.43 11.34 -16.77
CA GLY A 19 6.28 10.44 -16.65
C GLY A 19 6.70 9.01 -16.28
N PHE A 20 7.76 8.48 -16.91
CA PHE A 20 8.23 7.12 -16.67
C PHE A 20 8.77 6.92 -15.24
N ASN A 21 9.54 7.88 -14.74
CA ASN A 21 10.17 7.78 -13.42
C ASN A 21 9.14 7.93 -12.28
N THR A 22 8.12 8.76 -12.48
CA THR A 22 6.97 8.88 -11.55
C THR A 22 6.20 7.59 -11.46
N PHE A 23 5.94 6.99 -12.63
CA PHE A 23 5.25 5.72 -12.71
C PHE A 23 6.04 4.62 -12.00
N ALA A 24 7.36 4.57 -12.18
CA ALA A 24 8.23 3.61 -11.50
C ALA A 24 8.24 3.78 -9.97
N GLY A 25 8.35 5.02 -9.47
CA GLY A 25 8.30 5.30 -8.03
C GLY A 25 6.95 4.96 -7.39
N TYR A 26 5.85 5.29 -8.08
CA TYR A 26 4.51 4.89 -7.68
C TYR A 26 4.36 3.36 -7.65
N LEU A 27 4.85 2.67 -8.68
CA LEU A 27 4.79 1.21 -8.77
C LEU A 27 5.56 0.54 -7.63
N ALA A 28 6.74 1.06 -7.28
CA ALA A 28 7.53 0.56 -6.15
C ALA A 28 6.79 0.75 -4.81
N ALA A 29 6.16 1.90 -4.59
CA ALA A 29 5.37 2.17 -3.38
C ALA A 29 4.13 1.27 -3.29
N VAL A 30 3.42 1.06 -4.41
CA VAL A 30 2.30 0.12 -4.49
C VAL A 30 2.78 -1.30 -4.19
N LEU A 31 3.91 -1.74 -4.76
CA LEU A 31 4.43 -3.09 -4.54
C LEU A 31 4.83 -3.33 -3.08
N LEU A 32 5.47 -2.35 -2.43
CA LEU A 32 5.75 -2.39 -0.99
C LEU A 32 4.47 -2.44 -0.15
N GLY A 33 3.47 -1.62 -0.50
CA GLY A 33 2.16 -1.65 0.13
C GLY A 33 1.49 -3.02 0.00
N MET A 34 1.48 -3.60 -1.19
CA MET A 34 0.94 -4.93 -1.47
C MET A 34 1.64 -6.04 -0.66
N LEU A 35 2.97 -6.00 -0.53
CA LEU A 35 3.66 -6.98 0.30
C LEU A 35 3.24 -6.90 1.77
N TYR A 36 3.03 -5.68 2.27
CA TYR A 36 2.63 -5.44 3.65
C TYR A 36 1.17 -5.84 3.91
N PHE A 37 0.24 -5.42 3.06
CA PHE A 37 -1.18 -5.76 3.20
C PHE A 37 -1.47 -7.25 2.97
N ASN A 38 -0.66 -7.95 2.17
CA ASN A 38 -0.79 -9.40 2.02
C ASN A 38 -0.51 -10.13 3.34
N PHE A 39 0.46 -9.65 4.13
CA PHE A 39 0.70 -10.18 5.48
C PHE A 39 -0.51 -9.97 6.41
N LEU A 40 -1.15 -8.79 6.34
CA LEU A 40 -2.39 -8.51 7.06
C LEU A 40 -3.52 -9.44 6.66
N ASN A 41 -3.73 -9.62 5.36
CA ASN A 41 -4.78 -10.49 4.83
C ASN A 41 -4.57 -11.95 5.23
N GLN A 42 -3.32 -12.42 5.25
CA GLN A 42 -3.00 -13.75 5.78
C GLN A 42 -3.36 -13.87 7.27
N ALA A 43 -3.03 -12.88 8.09
CA ALA A 43 -3.38 -12.87 9.52
C ALA A 43 -4.90 -12.81 9.73
N PHE A 44 -5.61 -11.99 8.95
CA PHE A 44 -7.06 -11.87 9.01
C PHE A 44 -7.77 -13.16 8.56
N TYR A 45 -7.28 -13.79 7.49
CA TYR A 45 -7.79 -15.09 7.05
C TYR A 45 -7.62 -16.17 8.12
N ARG A 46 -6.47 -16.19 8.81
CA ARG A 46 -6.24 -17.09 9.97
C ARG A 46 -7.24 -16.81 11.09
N LEU A 47 -7.48 -15.55 11.45
CA LEU A 47 -8.51 -15.18 12.45
C LEU A 47 -9.88 -15.70 12.05
N ILE A 48 -10.33 -15.43 10.83
CA ILE A 48 -11.64 -15.85 10.34
C ILE A 48 -11.77 -17.37 10.43
N ARG A 49 -10.75 -18.11 10.02
CA ARG A 49 -10.76 -19.58 10.05
C ARG A 49 -10.85 -20.13 11.48
N ILE A 50 -10.22 -19.48 12.45
CA ILE A 50 -10.27 -19.88 13.87
C ILE A 50 -11.65 -19.57 14.45
N VAL A 51 -12.14 -18.34 14.28
CA VAL A 51 -13.41 -17.88 14.87
C VAL A 51 -14.62 -18.56 14.22
N TYR A 52 -14.59 -18.74 12.90
CA TYR A 52 -15.69 -19.30 12.11
C TYR A 52 -15.35 -20.68 11.54
N SER A 53 -14.70 -21.52 12.35
CA SER A 53 -14.24 -22.85 11.93
C SER A 53 -15.37 -23.74 11.39
N GLN A 54 -16.59 -23.59 11.91
CA GLN A 54 -17.76 -24.39 11.52
C GLN A 54 -18.37 -23.96 10.18
N ASN A 55 -18.07 -22.75 9.69
CA ASN A 55 -18.78 -22.17 8.56
C ASN A 55 -18.00 -22.38 7.24
N ARG A 56 -18.46 -23.31 6.41
CA ARG A 56 -17.78 -23.78 5.17
C ARG A 56 -17.45 -22.66 4.17
N TRP A 57 -18.23 -21.59 4.15
CA TRP A 57 -18.02 -20.49 3.20
C TRP A 57 -16.67 -19.79 3.39
N PHE A 58 -16.29 -19.56 4.65
CA PHE A 58 -15.05 -18.87 5.02
C PHE A 58 -13.78 -19.71 4.79
N GLN A 59 -13.93 -21.03 4.63
CA GLN A 59 -12.83 -21.94 4.30
C GLN A 59 -12.58 -22.08 2.80
N SER A 60 -13.39 -21.42 1.96
CA SER A 60 -13.26 -21.55 0.52
C SER A 60 -11.98 -20.89 -0.01
N LEU A 61 -11.31 -21.54 -0.97
CA LEU A 61 -10.18 -20.96 -1.72
C LEU A 61 -10.56 -19.67 -2.47
N LYS A 62 -11.85 -19.49 -2.76
CA LYS A 62 -12.37 -18.29 -3.44
C LYS A 62 -12.08 -17.02 -2.63
N LEU A 63 -12.25 -17.06 -1.31
CA LEU A 63 -11.93 -15.92 -0.45
C LEU A 63 -10.45 -15.56 -0.49
N TYR A 64 -9.57 -16.57 -0.56
CA TYR A 64 -8.12 -16.37 -0.67
C TYR A 64 -7.71 -15.67 -1.97
N ILE A 65 -8.47 -15.85 -3.05
CA ILE A 65 -8.22 -15.18 -4.34
C ILE A 65 -8.88 -13.80 -4.39
N ILE A 66 -10.07 -13.64 -3.81
CA ILE A 66 -10.81 -12.37 -3.84
C ILE A 66 -10.14 -11.30 -2.96
N LEU A 67 -9.64 -11.67 -1.78
CA LEU A 67 -8.97 -10.76 -0.85
C LEU A 67 -7.81 -9.97 -1.46
N PRO A 68 -6.82 -10.59 -2.14
CA PRO A 68 -5.71 -9.84 -2.75
C PRO A 68 -6.17 -8.96 -3.92
N VAL A 69 -7.25 -9.29 -4.62
CA VAL A 69 -7.80 -8.41 -5.68
C VAL A 69 -8.39 -7.14 -5.07
N ILE A 70 -9.17 -7.28 -4.00
CA ILE A 70 -9.71 -6.14 -3.25
C ILE A 70 -8.57 -5.31 -2.66
N GLU A 71 -7.53 -5.97 -2.15
CA GLU A 71 -6.33 -5.33 -1.61
C GLU A 71 -5.65 -4.44 -2.64
N ILE A 72 -5.41 -4.92 -3.86
CA ILE A 72 -4.81 -4.12 -4.94
C ILE A 72 -5.60 -2.84 -5.16
N ILE A 73 -6.93 -2.95 -5.25
CA ILE A 73 -7.80 -1.80 -5.50
C ILE A 73 -7.74 -0.81 -4.33
N VAL A 74 -7.76 -1.30 -3.09
CA VAL A 74 -7.74 -0.45 -1.89
C VAL A 74 -6.39 0.24 -1.72
N VAL A 75 -5.28 -0.50 -1.82
CA VAL A 75 -3.92 0.03 -1.66
C VAL A 75 -3.63 1.08 -2.71
N THR A 76 -3.93 0.80 -3.99
CA THR A 76 -3.75 1.78 -5.08
C THR A 76 -4.60 3.02 -4.84
N SER A 77 -5.87 2.86 -4.48
CA SER A 77 -6.79 3.98 -4.23
C SER A 77 -6.35 4.84 -3.04
N ILE A 78 -5.92 4.23 -1.93
CA ILE A 78 -5.45 4.95 -0.74
C ILE A 78 -4.15 5.70 -1.01
N LEU A 79 -3.17 5.06 -1.67
CA LEU A 79 -1.92 5.73 -2.03
C LEU A 79 -2.18 6.92 -2.96
N LEU A 80 -3.05 6.76 -3.98
CA LEU A 80 -3.44 7.85 -4.88
C LEU A 80 -4.11 9.00 -4.11
N CYS A 81 -5.02 8.69 -3.19
CA CYS A 81 -5.72 9.70 -2.37
C CYS A 81 -4.79 10.51 -1.45
N VAL A 82 -3.68 9.93 -0.99
CA VAL A 82 -2.74 10.64 -0.09
C VAL A 82 -1.65 11.37 -0.88
N LEU A 83 -1.10 10.76 -1.94
CA LEU A 83 0.04 11.35 -2.66
C LEU A 83 -0.36 12.51 -3.58
N ILE A 84 -1.51 12.44 -4.27
CA ILE A 84 -1.92 13.43 -5.27
C ILE A 84 -2.23 14.81 -4.66
N PRO A 85 -3.10 14.94 -3.64
CA PRO A 85 -3.51 16.26 -3.15
C PRO A 85 -2.43 16.97 -2.32
N LEU A 86 -1.43 16.24 -1.83
CA LEU A 86 -0.45 16.78 -0.89
C LEU A 86 0.88 17.20 -1.53
N ASN A 87 1.00 17.20 -2.86
CA ASN A 87 2.26 17.50 -3.57
C ASN A 87 3.45 16.74 -2.96
N GLY A 88 3.22 15.48 -2.57
CA GLY A 88 4.17 14.69 -1.78
C GLY A 88 5.38 14.20 -2.56
N VAL A 89 5.48 14.56 -3.84
CA VAL A 89 6.52 14.11 -4.76
C VAL A 89 7.21 15.32 -5.35
N THR A 90 8.53 15.39 -5.18
CA THR A 90 9.40 16.38 -5.82
C THR A 90 10.42 15.67 -6.68
N TYR A 91 10.73 16.28 -7.81
CA TYR A 91 11.83 15.85 -8.66
C TYR A 91 13.10 16.56 -8.22
N LEU A 92 14.15 15.78 -7.98
CA LEU A 92 15.49 16.34 -7.93
C LEU A 92 15.99 16.51 -9.37
N PRO A 93 16.48 17.71 -9.76
CA PRO A 93 16.86 17.99 -11.14
C PRO A 93 18.04 17.14 -11.66
N ASN A 94 18.79 16.48 -10.77
CA ASN A 94 19.94 15.64 -11.09
C ASN A 94 19.70 14.14 -10.88
N ASP A 95 18.53 13.74 -10.39
CA ASP A 95 18.22 12.32 -10.12
C ASP A 95 17.11 11.82 -11.04
N TYR A 96 17.26 10.58 -11.51
CA TYR A 96 16.27 9.91 -12.36
C TYR A 96 15.08 9.34 -11.55
N PHE A 97 14.99 9.60 -10.25
CA PHE A 97 13.95 9.01 -9.40
C PHE A 97 13.09 10.09 -8.76
N CYS A 98 11.78 9.83 -8.70
CA CYS A 98 10.87 10.59 -7.86
C CYS A 98 11.14 10.21 -6.40
N CYS A 99 11.56 11.18 -5.59
CA CYS A 99 11.65 11.00 -4.16
C CYS A 99 10.44 11.62 -3.47
N PRO A 100 9.90 10.97 -2.43
CA PRO A 100 8.95 11.64 -1.55
C PRO A 100 9.61 12.90 -1.00
N THR A 101 8.90 14.01 -1.08
CA THR A 101 9.42 15.31 -0.65
C THR A 101 9.63 15.29 0.87
N PHE A 102 10.87 15.17 1.34
CA PHE A 102 11.18 15.22 2.77
C PHE A 102 10.81 16.54 3.45
N THR A 103 10.53 17.59 2.66
CA THR A 103 10.09 18.89 3.19
C THR A 103 8.62 18.89 3.62
N ASN A 104 7.80 17.95 3.12
CA ASN A 104 6.39 17.88 3.46
C ASN A 104 6.14 16.84 4.56
N ILE A 105 6.60 17.18 5.77
CA ILE A 105 6.46 16.36 6.99
C ILE A 105 5.01 15.86 7.20
N PRO A 106 3.95 16.67 7.02
CA PRO A 106 2.57 16.21 7.14
C PRO A 106 2.22 15.05 6.20
N THR A 107 2.69 15.07 4.96
CA THR A 107 2.44 14.02 3.97
C THR A 107 3.13 12.73 4.34
N ILE A 108 4.37 12.83 4.82
CA ILE A 108 5.14 11.67 5.28
C ILE A 108 4.49 11.04 6.50
N LEU A 109 4.11 11.86 7.49
CA LEU A 109 3.43 11.37 8.70
C LEU A 109 2.08 10.74 8.36
N SER A 110 1.29 11.36 7.48
CA SER A 110 -0.01 10.84 7.06
C SER A 110 0.13 9.53 6.30
N THR A 111 1.07 9.45 5.36
CA THR A 111 1.37 8.23 4.61
C THR A 111 1.87 7.14 5.54
N ALA A 112 2.78 7.45 6.46
CA ALA A 112 3.31 6.47 7.42
C ALA A 112 2.22 5.97 8.37
N PHE A 113 1.34 6.86 8.83
CA PHE A 113 0.24 6.48 9.70
C PHE A 113 -0.77 5.58 8.99
N VAL A 114 -1.19 5.94 7.77
CA VAL A 114 -2.19 5.16 7.01
C VAL A 114 -1.61 3.85 6.49
N ALA A 115 -0.36 3.84 6.03
CA ALA A 115 0.26 2.67 5.42
C ALA A 115 0.83 1.68 6.44
N TYR A 116 1.26 2.13 7.62
CA TYR A 116 1.92 1.27 8.61
C TYR A 116 1.21 1.23 9.96
N VAL A 117 0.90 2.38 10.57
CA VAL A 117 0.36 2.41 11.93
C VAL A 117 -1.07 1.86 11.98
N CYS A 118 -1.95 2.32 11.09
CA CYS A 118 -3.35 1.88 11.05
C CYS A 118 -3.47 0.37 10.80
N PRO A 119 -2.77 -0.22 9.80
CA PRO A 119 -2.83 -1.66 9.61
C PRO A 119 -2.18 -2.43 10.78
N PHE A 120 -1.09 -1.94 11.35
CA PHE A 120 -0.49 -2.58 12.53
C PHE A 120 -1.44 -2.61 13.73
N CYS A 121 -2.18 -1.53 13.98
CA CYS A 121 -3.24 -1.50 14.99
C CYS A 121 -4.35 -2.53 14.69
N CYS A 122 -4.76 -2.67 13.43
CA CYS A 122 -5.70 -3.71 13.00
C CYS A 122 -5.15 -5.12 13.26
N LEU A 123 -3.87 -5.38 12.97
CA LEU A 123 -3.21 -6.66 13.30
C LEU A 123 -3.25 -6.94 14.79
N ILE A 124 -2.83 -6.00 15.63
CA ILE A 124 -2.84 -6.18 17.08
C ILE A 124 -4.26 -6.51 17.57
N PHE A 125 -5.27 -5.78 17.07
CA PHE A 125 -6.67 -6.06 17.41
C PHE A 125 -7.09 -7.46 17.00
N ILE A 126 -6.76 -7.89 15.77
CA ILE A 126 -7.00 -9.23 15.27
C ILE A 126 -6.36 -10.28 16.19
N TYR A 127 -5.07 -10.13 16.52
CA TYR A 127 -4.36 -11.08 17.37
C TYR A 127 -4.93 -11.13 18.79
N MET A 128 -5.28 -9.99 19.39
CA MET A 128 -5.95 -9.97 20.70
C MET A 128 -7.26 -10.76 20.67
N ARG A 129 -8.02 -10.69 19.57
CA ARG A 129 -9.26 -11.47 19.41
C ARG A 129 -8.98 -12.97 19.28
N ILE A 130 -7.97 -13.37 18.49
CA ILE A 130 -7.53 -14.77 18.39
C ILE A 130 -7.15 -15.31 19.78
N THR A 131 -6.26 -14.61 20.49
CA THR A 131 -5.75 -15.07 21.79
C THR A 131 -6.86 -15.21 22.82
N ARG A 132 -7.80 -14.25 22.87
CA ARG A 132 -8.97 -14.36 23.76
C ARG A 132 -9.84 -15.56 23.44
N PHE A 133 -10.10 -15.83 22.16
CA PHE A 133 -10.89 -16.98 21.73
C PHE A 133 -10.23 -18.31 22.11
N ILE A 134 -8.93 -18.46 21.85
CA ILE A 134 -8.18 -19.67 22.21
C ILE A 134 -8.20 -19.90 23.73
N HIS A 135 -8.00 -18.85 24.52
CA HIS A 135 -8.01 -18.95 25.98
C HIS A 135 -9.37 -19.39 26.54
N GLN A 136 -10.48 -18.89 25.96
CA GLN A 136 -11.83 -19.31 26.32
C GLN A 136 -12.08 -20.78 26.00
N GLN A 137 -11.60 -21.29 24.86
CA GLN A 137 -11.74 -22.71 24.53
C GLN A 137 -10.87 -23.62 25.40
N GLY A 138 -9.67 -23.16 25.78
CA GLY A 138 -8.77 -23.92 26.66
C GLY A 138 -9.26 -24.06 28.11
N ASN A 139 -10.11 -23.17 28.60
CA ASN A 139 -10.69 -23.24 29.95
C ASN A 139 -12.00 -24.07 30.04
N ILE A 140 -12.52 -24.54 28.91
CA ILE A 140 -13.76 -25.36 28.86
C ILE A 140 -13.43 -26.87 28.80
N GLN A 141 -12.15 -27.24 28.69
CA GLN A 141 -11.65 -28.60 28.84
C GLN A 141 -11.21 -28.86 30.28
#